data_AF-A0A355R2P9-F1
#
_entry.id   AF-A0A355R2P9-F1
#
_cell.length_a   1.000
_cell.length_b   1.000
_cell.length_c   1.000
_cell.angle_alpha   90.00
_cell.angle_beta   90.00
_cell.angle_gamma   90.00
#
_symmetry.space_group_name_H-M   'P 1'
#
loop_
_entity.id
_entity.type
_entity.pdbx_description
1 polymer ?
#
loop_
_entity_poly.entity_id
_entity_poly.type
_entity_poly.pdbx_seq_one_letter_code
_entity_poly.pdbx_strand_id
1 'polypeptide(L)'
;MTDLIEVRVSNLSGAALDWAVAKAEAVPVFIDHQGWVRKLPDDTSAWRPSWNWAQGGPLFDKHLGSAHHNSHLEEDSCRYSAGPAGSGIWLYGPTALIAFCRTLVITKLGDTVQVPKELMP
;
A
#
# COMPACT_ATOMS: atom_id res chain seq x y z
N MET A 1 -1.74 17.61 16.05
CA MET A 1 -2.73 16.72 15.40
C MET A 1 -2.29 16.54 13.97
N THR A 2 -2.27 15.31 13.48
CA THR A 2 -1.98 15.04 12.07
C THR A 2 -3.23 15.35 11.26
N ASP A 3 -3.16 16.32 10.35
CA ASP A 3 -4.26 16.63 9.45
C ASP A 3 -4.43 15.48 8.44
N LEU A 4 -5.63 14.90 8.39
CA LEU A 4 -5.96 13.82 7.45
C LEU A 4 -6.68 14.38 6.24
N ILE A 5 -6.38 13.84 5.06
CA ILE A 5 -7.08 14.12 3.82
C ILE A 5 -7.62 12.83 3.20
N GLU A 6 -8.75 12.93 2.53
CA GLU A 6 -9.32 11.81 1.76
C GLU A 6 -8.62 11.69 0.41
N VAL A 7 -8.14 10.48 0.09
CA VAL A 7 -7.43 10.20 -1.16
C VAL A 7 -7.97 8.92 -1.79
N ARG A 8 -8.12 8.92 -3.13
CA ARG A 8 -8.48 7.71 -3.89
C ARG A 8 -7.35 6.69 -3.83
N VAL A 9 -7.67 5.43 -3.53
CA VAL A 9 -6.66 4.37 -3.32
C VAL A 9 -5.77 4.15 -4.54
N SER A 10 -6.33 4.28 -5.75
CA SER A 10 -5.56 4.17 -7.00
C SER A 10 -4.42 5.19 -7.11
N ASN A 11 -4.52 6.32 -6.42
CA ASN A 11 -3.55 7.41 -6.48
C ASN A 11 -2.48 7.29 -5.38
N LEU A 12 -2.65 6.36 -4.42
CA LEU A 12 -1.70 6.18 -3.33
C LEU A 12 -0.39 5.59 -3.84
N SER A 13 0.72 6.13 -3.34
CA SER A 13 2.07 5.58 -3.54
C SER A 13 2.95 5.94 -2.35
N GLY A 14 4.12 5.31 -2.24
CA GLY A 14 5.09 5.57 -1.18
C GLY A 14 4.50 5.48 0.24
N ALA A 15 4.90 6.40 1.11
CA ALA A 15 4.53 6.40 2.52
C ALA A 15 3.01 6.53 2.75
N ALA A 16 2.30 7.26 1.87
CA ALA A 16 0.83 7.34 1.92
C ALA A 16 0.17 5.96 1.69
N LEU A 17 0.68 5.19 0.73
CA LEU A 17 0.21 3.81 0.50
C LEU A 17 0.59 2.89 1.67
N ASP A 18 1.81 3.00 2.18
CA ASP A 18 2.29 2.20 3.31
C ASP A 18 1.46 2.44 4.58
N TRP A 19 1.09 3.71 4.84
CA TRP A 19 0.15 4.09 5.90
C TRP A 19 -1.21 3.43 5.70
N ALA A 20 -1.78 3.51 4.50
CA ALA A 20 -3.07 2.90 4.19
C ALA A 20 -3.05 1.38 4.36
N VAL A 21 -1.95 0.71 3.96
CA VAL A 21 -1.75 -0.73 4.19
C VAL A 21 -1.73 -1.03 5.68
N ALA A 22 -1.07 -0.21 6.50
CA ALA A 22 -1.09 -0.40 7.95
C ALA A 22 -2.51 -0.32 8.53
N LYS A 23 -3.33 0.62 8.05
CA LYS A 23 -4.75 0.71 8.44
C LYS A 23 -5.55 -0.52 8.00
N ALA A 24 -5.36 -0.98 6.76
CA ALA A 24 -6.02 -2.18 6.24
C ALA A 24 -5.62 -3.46 6.99
N GLU A 25 -4.37 -3.52 7.48
CA GLU A 25 -3.86 -4.65 8.27
C GLU A 25 -4.05 -4.51 9.77
N ALA A 26 -4.68 -3.42 10.24
CA ALA A 26 -4.78 -3.08 11.66
C ALA A 26 -3.42 -3.09 12.37
N VAL A 27 -2.36 -2.71 11.65
CA VAL A 27 -1.00 -2.59 12.19
C VAL A 27 -0.85 -1.22 12.83
N PRO A 28 -0.50 -1.14 14.13
CA PRO A 28 -0.27 0.14 14.77
C PRO A 28 0.98 0.79 14.18
N VAL A 29 0.81 2.01 13.67
CA VAL A 29 1.87 2.83 13.06
C VAL A 29 1.79 4.28 13.50
N PHE A 30 2.92 4.97 13.44
CA PHE A 30 3.04 6.42 13.62
C PHE A 30 3.98 7.00 12.56
N ILE A 31 4.01 8.32 12.43
CA ILE A 31 4.97 9.03 11.58
C ILE A 31 6.07 9.58 12.50
N ASP A 32 7.32 9.25 12.23
CA ASP A 32 8.44 9.77 13.01
C ASP A 32 8.82 11.21 12.61
N HIS A 33 9.77 11.78 13.35
CA HIS A 33 10.28 13.14 13.11
C HIS A 33 10.97 13.33 11.75
N GLN A 34 11.22 12.24 11.01
CA GLN A 34 11.80 12.25 9.68
C GLN A 34 10.74 12.05 8.58
N GLY A 35 9.46 11.93 8.95
CA GLY A 35 8.36 11.71 8.01
C GLY A 35 8.19 10.24 7.57
N TRP A 36 8.84 9.28 8.24
CA TRP A 36 8.68 7.86 7.92
C TRP A 36 7.53 7.24 8.69
N VAL A 37 6.76 6.38 8.03
CA VAL A 37 5.80 5.50 8.69
C VAL A 37 6.59 4.41 9.43
N ARG A 38 6.37 4.27 10.73
CA ARG A 38 7.02 3.30 11.63
C ARG A 38 5.98 2.37 12.24
N LYS A 39 6.30 1.09 12.38
CA LYS A 39 5.44 0.11 13.07
C LYS A 39 5.68 0.16 14.58
N LEU A 40 4.68 -0.21 15.37
CA LEU A 40 4.82 -0.43 16.82
C LEU A 40 4.68 -1.92 17.17
N PRO A 41 5.37 -2.40 18.23
CA PRO A 41 6.38 -1.68 19.01
C PRO A 41 7.76 -1.63 18.33
N ASP A 42 7.94 -2.34 17.22
CA ASP A 42 9.20 -2.38 16.46
C ASP A 42 9.32 -1.16 15.51
N ASP A 43 9.90 -0.08 16.04
CA ASP A 43 10.13 1.18 15.34
C ASP A 43 11.52 1.25 14.67
N THR A 44 12.27 0.16 14.65
CA THR A 44 13.66 0.15 14.18
C THR A 44 13.78 0.41 12.68
N SER A 45 12.78 -0.02 11.90
CA SER A 45 12.73 0.15 10.45
C SER A 45 11.45 0.82 9.98
N ALA A 46 11.55 1.55 8.87
CA ALA A 46 10.38 2.13 8.22
C ALA A 46 9.45 1.02 7.71
N TRP A 47 8.15 1.17 8.00
CA TRP A 47 7.09 0.36 7.44
C TRP A 47 6.84 0.79 5.99
N ARG A 48 7.29 -0.05 5.06
CA ARG A 48 7.30 0.18 3.62
C ARG A 48 6.88 -1.07 2.81
N PRO A 49 5.72 -1.70 3.08
CA PRO A 49 5.29 -2.91 2.39
C PRO A 49 5.08 -2.72 0.88
N SER A 50 4.83 -1.49 0.40
CA SER A 50 4.73 -1.21 -1.03
C SER A 50 6.06 -1.21 -1.78
N TRP A 51 7.19 -1.26 -1.07
CA TRP A 51 8.54 -1.20 -1.63
C TRP A 51 9.45 -2.33 -1.16
N ASN A 52 9.40 -2.68 0.12
CA ASN A 52 10.28 -3.66 0.74
C ASN A 52 9.66 -5.07 0.72
N TRP A 53 10.20 -5.97 -0.11
CA TRP A 53 9.75 -7.36 -0.20
C TRP A 53 9.81 -8.14 1.11
N ALA A 54 10.73 -7.82 2.02
CA ALA A 54 10.76 -8.47 3.34
C ALA A 54 9.51 -8.15 4.18
N GLN A 55 8.79 -7.08 3.86
CA GLN A 55 7.53 -6.69 4.52
C GLN A 55 6.31 -6.99 3.65
N GLY A 56 6.39 -6.72 2.34
CA GLY A 56 5.32 -6.98 1.38
C GLY A 56 5.10 -8.46 1.07
N GLY A 57 6.17 -9.26 1.01
CA GLY A 57 6.11 -10.70 0.74
C GLY A 57 5.27 -11.47 1.76
N PRO A 58 5.51 -11.30 3.09
CA PRO A 58 4.65 -11.93 4.10
C PRO A 58 3.17 -11.51 4.01
N LEU A 59 2.87 -10.26 3.62
CA LEU A 59 1.49 -9.84 3.37
C LEU A 59 0.92 -10.53 2.13
N PHE A 60 1.73 -10.69 1.09
CA PHE A 60 1.38 -11.41 -0.12
C PHE A 60 0.96 -12.85 0.22
N ASP A 61 1.79 -13.59 0.95
CA ASP A 61 1.48 -14.97 1.35
C ASP A 61 0.27 -15.04 2.28
N LYS A 62 0.19 -14.14 3.28
CA LYS A 62 -0.94 -14.06 4.22
C LYS A 62 -2.29 -13.93 3.51
N HIS A 63 -2.33 -13.19 2.41
CA HIS A 63 -3.55 -12.92 1.64
C HIS A 63 -3.66 -13.75 0.36
N LEU A 64 -2.82 -14.79 0.22
CA LEU A 64 -2.76 -15.67 -0.95
C LEU A 64 -2.67 -14.85 -2.24
N GLY A 65 -1.80 -13.84 -2.22
CA GLY A 65 -1.67 -12.85 -3.26
C GLY A 65 -1.27 -13.46 -4.60
N SER A 66 -1.61 -12.76 -5.67
CA SER A 66 -1.10 -13.06 -7.01
C SER A 66 -0.80 -11.75 -7.74
N ALA A 67 0.15 -11.82 -8.66
CA ALA A 67 0.59 -10.68 -9.45
C ALA A 67 0.79 -11.10 -10.89
N HIS A 68 0.43 -10.21 -11.81
CA HIS A 68 0.60 -10.39 -13.24
C HIS A 68 1.34 -9.17 -13.80
N HIS A 69 2.36 -9.44 -14.62
CA HIS A 69 3.05 -8.42 -15.39
C HIS A 69 2.31 -8.22 -16.72
N ASN A 70 1.82 -7.01 -16.96
CA ASN A 70 1.01 -6.63 -18.11
C ASN A 70 1.90 -6.00 -19.18
N SER A 71 2.67 -6.82 -19.90
CA SER A 71 3.64 -6.36 -20.91
C SER A 71 3.05 -5.55 -22.07
N HIS A 72 1.74 -5.62 -22.26
CA HIS A 72 1.02 -4.92 -23.34
C HIS A 72 0.59 -3.50 -22.95
N LEU A 73 0.74 -3.10 -21.68
CA LEU A 73 0.44 -1.74 -21.24
C LEU A 73 1.66 -0.86 -21.47
N GLU A 74 1.49 0.20 -22.25
CA GLU A 74 2.58 1.15 -22.57
C GLU A 74 2.95 2.04 -21.38
N GLU A 75 2.06 2.20 -20.40
CA GLU A 75 2.27 3.08 -19.26
C GLU A 75 3.02 2.39 -18.12
N ASP A 76 4.21 2.92 -17.79
CA ASP A 76 5.06 2.43 -16.71
C ASP A 76 4.35 2.35 -15.35
N SER A 77 3.38 3.24 -15.12
CA SER A 77 2.60 3.32 -13.88
C SER A 77 1.64 2.14 -13.68
N CYS A 78 1.37 1.35 -14.73
CA CYS A 78 0.36 0.29 -14.73
C CYS A 78 0.89 -1.10 -15.14
N ARG A 79 2.21 -1.29 -15.20
CA ARG A 79 2.84 -2.54 -15.67
C ARG A 79 2.49 -3.80 -14.86
N TYR A 80 1.98 -3.65 -13.64
CA TYR A 80 1.53 -4.77 -12.82
C TYR A 80 0.08 -4.63 -12.40
N SER A 81 -0.64 -5.74 -12.36
CA SER A 81 -1.89 -5.91 -11.64
C SER A 81 -1.71 -7.01 -10.61
N ALA A 82 -2.09 -6.77 -9.36
CA ALA A 82 -1.89 -7.74 -8.30
C ALA A 82 -2.91 -7.53 -7.18
N GLY A 83 -3.18 -8.56 -6.39
CA GLY A 83 -4.08 -8.42 -5.25
C GLY A 83 -4.26 -9.70 -4.43
N PRO A 84 -4.99 -9.60 -3.30
CA PRO A 84 -5.41 -10.76 -2.51
C PRO A 84 -6.25 -11.75 -3.30
N ALA A 85 -6.23 -13.02 -2.91
CA ALA A 85 -7.19 -13.99 -3.40
C ALA A 85 -8.63 -13.54 -3.09
N GLY A 86 -9.54 -13.69 -4.06
CA GLY A 86 -10.96 -13.36 -3.88
C GLY A 86 -11.28 -11.86 -3.83
N SER A 87 -10.32 -10.96 -4.08
CA SER A 87 -10.54 -9.51 -4.08
C SER A 87 -11.55 -9.01 -5.14
N GLY A 88 -11.88 -9.82 -6.14
CA GLY A 88 -12.87 -9.51 -7.20
C GLY A 88 -12.43 -8.40 -8.18
N ILE A 89 -11.48 -7.56 -7.77
CA ILE A 89 -10.85 -6.50 -8.56
C ILE A 89 -9.35 -6.47 -8.24
N TRP A 90 -8.50 -6.26 -9.24
CA TRP A 90 -7.08 -5.95 -9.04
C TRP A 90 -6.79 -4.54 -9.56
N LEU A 91 -6.16 -3.74 -8.72
CA LEU A 91 -5.62 -2.44 -9.10
C LEU A 91 -4.24 -2.59 -9.73
N TYR A 92 -3.89 -1.57 -10.52
CA TYR A 92 -2.62 -1.48 -11.20
C TYR A 92 -1.58 -0.71 -10.39
N GLY A 93 -0.31 -0.97 -10.70
CA GLY A 93 0.82 -0.22 -10.19
C GLY A 93 2.08 -0.44 -11.02
N PRO A 94 3.11 0.40 -10.81
CA PRO A 94 4.38 0.26 -11.51
C PRO A 94 5.19 -0.96 -11.03
N THR A 95 4.84 -1.51 -9.88
CA THR A 95 5.44 -2.73 -9.32
C THR A 95 4.36 -3.65 -8.78
N ALA A 96 4.67 -4.95 -8.68
CA ALA A 96 3.77 -5.94 -8.09
C ALA A 96 3.35 -5.58 -6.67
N LEU A 97 4.27 -5.07 -5.83
CA LEU A 97 3.97 -4.66 -4.46
C LEU A 97 3.05 -3.44 -4.39
N ILE A 98 3.24 -2.43 -5.24
CA ILE A 98 2.34 -1.27 -5.28
C ILE A 98 0.95 -1.69 -5.73
N ALA A 99 0.85 -2.49 -6.80
CA ALA A 99 -0.41 -3.01 -7.29
C ALA A 99 -1.13 -3.83 -6.20
N PHE A 100 -0.42 -4.76 -5.56
CA PHE A 100 -0.96 -5.61 -4.50
C PHE A 100 -1.43 -4.79 -3.29
N CYS A 101 -0.61 -3.85 -2.82
CA CYS A 101 -0.93 -3.01 -1.67
C CYS A 101 -2.15 -2.12 -1.94
N ARG A 102 -2.25 -1.53 -3.13
CA ARG A 102 -3.44 -0.77 -3.54
C ARG A 102 -4.69 -1.66 -3.52
N THR A 103 -4.59 -2.86 -4.09
CA THR A 103 -5.72 -3.81 -4.10
C THR A 103 -6.11 -4.27 -2.70
N LEU A 104 -5.13 -4.52 -1.82
CA LEU A 104 -5.39 -4.88 -0.42
C LEU A 104 -6.14 -3.75 0.30
N VAL A 105 -5.72 -2.51 0.10
CA VAL A 105 -6.35 -1.33 0.70
C VAL A 105 -7.79 -1.16 0.20
N ILE A 106 -8.02 -1.16 -1.12
CA ILE A 106 -9.38 -0.96 -1.67
C ILE A 106 -10.33 -2.09 -1.26
N THR A 107 -9.84 -3.34 -1.20
CA THR A 107 -10.65 -4.51 -0.80
C THR A 107 -11.13 -4.38 0.64
N LYS A 108 -10.35 -3.74 1.51
CA LYS A 108 -10.64 -3.66 2.95
C LYS A 108 -11.25 -2.34 3.39
N LEU A 109 -10.87 -1.23 2.76
CA LEU A 109 -11.21 0.13 3.19
C LEU A 109 -12.09 0.87 2.17
N GLY A 110 -12.22 0.37 0.94
CA GLY A 110 -13.00 0.99 -0.13
C GLY A 110 -12.18 1.92 -1.03
N ASP A 111 -12.88 2.63 -1.93
CA ASP A 111 -12.28 3.43 -3.01
C ASP A 111 -11.43 4.62 -2.52
N THR A 112 -11.72 5.14 -1.32
CA THR A 112 -11.01 6.26 -0.69
C THR A 112 -10.56 5.91 0.72
N VAL A 113 -9.50 6.55 1.19
CA VAL A 113 -8.97 6.37 2.54
C VAL A 113 -8.42 7.69 3.09
N GLN A 114 -8.46 7.83 4.41
CA GLN A 114 -7.87 8.95 5.13
C GLN A 114 -6.37 8.76 5.32
N VAL A 115 -5.57 9.70 4.81
CA VAL A 115 -4.11 9.69 4.90
C VAL A 115 -3.62 11.02 5.48
N PRO A 116 -2.59 11.00 6.36
CA PRO A 116 -1.87 12.20 6.76
C PRO A 116 -1.43 13.05 5.58
N LYS A 117 -1.79 14.34 5.61
CA LYS A 117 -1.47 15.31 4.56
C LYS A 117 0.03 15.41 4.30
N GLU A 118 0.84 15.27 5.35
CA GLU A 118 2.31 15.30 5.28
C GLU A 118 2.94 14.11 4.53
N LEU A 119 2.19 13.02 4.30
CA LEU A 119 2.66 11.87 3.52
C LEU A 119 2.32 11.99 2.03
N MET A 120 1.58 13.02 1.64
CA MET A 120 1.24 13.30 0.25
C MET A 120 2.27 14.27 -0.32
N PRO A 121 2.72 14.06 -1.58
CA PRO A 121 3.59 15.02 -2.27
C PRO A 121 2.91 16.37 -2.51
#